data_AF-A0AAN9XHV2-F1
#
_entry.id   AF-A0AAN9XHV2-F1
#
_cell.length_a   1.000
_cell.length_b   1.000
_cell.length_c   1.000
_cell.angle_alpha   90.00
_cell.angle_beta   90.00
_cell.angle_gamma   90.00
#
_symmetry.space_group_name_H-M   'P 1'
#
loop_
_entity.id
_entity.type
_entity.pdbx_description
1 polymer ?
#
loop_
_entity_poly.entity_id
_entity_poly.type
_entity_poly.pdbx_seq_one_letter_code
_entity_poly.pdbx_strand_id
1 'polypeptide(L)'
;MVPPNSPQGEDGGNLGVFKPGGGLNAFAVEFDTFQNTWDPQVPHIGIDVNSIVSSKTLHFQLENGGVANVVIKYDSPTKILNVVLAFHSVGTVYTLSNIVDLKQEFPNSEWVNVGLSATTGYQKNAVETHEIISWSFTSSLQQTNNVIPTSNHNTFAS
;
A
#
# COMPACT_ATOMS: atom_id res chain seq x y z
N MET A 1 8.95 -8.44 3.70
CA MET A 1 9.65 -8.93 2.49
C MET A 1 8.96 -8.38 1.25
N VAL A 2 9.57 -7.49 0.47
CA VAL A 2 8.94 -6.99 -0.77
C VAL A 2 8.64 -8.16 -1.73
N PRO A 3 7.53 -8.14 -2.50
CA PRO A 3 7.22 -9.21 -3.45
C PRO A 3 8.39 -9.50 -4.42
N PRO A 4 8.59 -10.77 -4.85
CA PRO A 4 9.69 -11.15 -5.74
C PRO A 4 9.74 -10.30 -7.01
N ASN A 5 10.95 -9.98 -7.47
CA ASN A 5 11.24 -9.15 -8.65
C ASN A 5 10.86 -7.66 -8.55
N SER A 6 10.45 -7.17 -7.38
CA SER A 6 10.34 -5.73 -7.15
C SER A 6 11.72 -5.11 -6.86
N PRO A 7 11.96 -3.86 -7.29
CA PRO A 7 13.13 -3.11 -6.84
C PRO A 7 13.19 -3.07 -5.30
N GLN A 8 14.37 -3.35 -4.74
CA GLN A 8 14.55 -3.34 -3.30
C GLN A 8 14.76 -1.90 -2.81
N GLY A 9 13.93 -1.46 -1.86
CA GLY A 9 14.14 -0.27 -1.07
C GLY A 9 15.16 -0.51 0.05
N GLU A 10 15.36 0.49 0.89
CA GLU A 10 16.29 0.41 2.03
C GLU A 10 15.61 -0.08 3.31
N ASP A 11 16.40 -0.67 4.21
CA ASP A 11 15.91 -1.13 5.51
C ASP A 11 15.65 0.03 6.49
N GLY A 12 15.20 -0.31 7.70
CA GLY A 12 14.83 0.68 8.73
C GLY A 12 13.56 1.44 8.36
N GLY A 13 13.54 2.75 8.60
CA GLY A 13 12.37 3.60 8.36
C GLY A 13 11.94 3.71 6.89
N ASN A 14 12.70 3.18 5.93
CA ASN A 14 12.27 3.11 4.51
C ASN A 14 11.46 1.83 4.19
N LEU A 15 11.23 0.98 5.19
CA LEU A 15 10.36 -0.19 5.16
C LEU A 15 10.70 -1.23 4.09
N GLY A 16 11.90 -1.18 3.51
CA GLY A 16 12.33 -2.02 2.40
C GLY A 16 11.68 -1.64 1.07
N VAL A 17 10.84 -0.59 1.04
CA VAL A 17 10.03 -0.20 -0.13
C VAL A 17 10.58 1.04 -0.82
N PHE A 18 11.09 2.00 -0.05
CA PHE A 18 11.53 3.30 -0.57
C PHE A 18 13.05 3.46 -0.51
N LYS A 19 13.57 4.46 -1.24
CA LYS A 19 14.98 4.86 -1.19
C LYS A 19 15.08 6.34 -0.78
N PRO A 20 16.06 6.71 0.06
CA PRO A 20 16.38 8.11 0.31
C PRO A 20 16.69 8.83 -0.99
N GLY A 21 16.06 9.98 -1.22
CA GLY A 21 16.20 10.72 -2.48
C GLY A 21 15.30 10.23 -3.63
N GLY A 22 14.43 9.25 -3.37
CA GLY A 22 13.40 8.78 -4.31
C GLY A 22 13.90 7.72 -5.30
N GLY A 23 13.15 7.55 -6.39
CA GLY A 23 13.52 6.66 -7.50
C GLY A 23 12.90 5.27 -7.47
N LEU A 24 12.04 4.96 -6.48
CA LEU A 24 11.17 3.79 -6.50
C LEU A 24 9.71 4.23 -6.60
N ASN A 25 9.05 3.82 -7.69
CA ASN A 25 7.62 4.05 -7.88
C ASN A 25 6.85 2.98 -7.10
N ALA A 26 6.34 3.37 -5.94
CA ALA A 26 5.58 2.49 -5.07
C ALA A 26 4.42 3.23 -4.43
N PHE A 27 3.35 2.48 -4.20
CA PHE A 27 2.23 2.86 -3.35
C PHE A 27 2.22 1.89 -2.17
N ALA A 28 2.12 2.41 -0.95
CA ALA A 28 2.05 1.61 0.26
C ALA A 28 1.03 2.15 1.25
N VAL A 29 0.54 1.25 2.08
CA VAL A 29 -0.10 1.58 3.35
C VAL A 29 0.86 1.09 4.43
N GLU A 30 1.40 2.01 5.21
CA GLU A 30 2.32 1.68 6.30
C GLU A 30 1.61 1.60 7.64
N PHE A 31 2.18 0.78 8.53
CA PHE A 31 1.83 0.70 9.95
C PHE A 31 3.12 0.92 10.71
N ASP A 32 3.48 2.19 10.88
CA ASP A 32 4.78 2.58 11.42
C ASP A 32 4.74 2.64 12.94
N THR A 33 5.79 2.12 13.56
CA THR A 33 5.99 1.98 15.00
C THR A 33 7.18 2.79 15.51
N PHE A 34 7.99 3.37 14.62
CA PHE A 34 9.22 4.07 14.97
C PHE A 34 9.25 5.48 14.39
N GLN A 35 9.46 6.50 15.22
CA GLN A 35 9.44 7.88 14.75
C GLN A 35 10.77 8.28 14.12
N ASN A 36 10.82 8.39 12.79
CA ASN A 36 11.87 9.09 12.07
C ASN A 36 11.57 10.60 11.99
N THR A 37 12.50 11.37 11.42
CA THR A 37 12.40 12.83 11.36
C THR A 37 11.27 13.34 10.47
N TRP A 38 10.74 12.50 9.58
CA TRP A 38 9.65 12.83 8.66
C TRP A 38 8.28 12.39 9.18
N ASP A 39 8.23 11.63 10.28
CA ASP A 39 7.00 11.03 10.78
C ASP A 39 6.23 11.94 11.73
N PRO A 40 4.89 11.79 11.76
CA PRO A 40 4.07 12.34 12.83
C PRO A 40 4.28 11.53 14.13
N GLN A 41 3.32 11.63 15.05
CA GLN A 41 3.30 10.79 16.24
C GLN A 41 3.04 9.32 15.87
N VAL A 42 3.97 8.45 16.26
CA VAL A 42 3.85 6.99 16.17
C VAL A 42 3.14 6.37 17.39
N PRO A 43 2.55 5.16 17.28
CA PRO A 43 2.31 4.42 16.04
C PRO A 43 1.30 5.13 15.13
N HIS A 44 1.48 5.04 13.81
CA HIS A 44 0.52 5.59 12.84
C HIS A 44 0.29 4.68 11.65
N ILE A 45 -0.90 4.79 11.08
CA ILE A 45 -1.21 4.30 9.73
C ILE A 45 -0.83 5.41 8.76
N GLY A 46 -0.13 5.08 7.69
CA GLY A 46 0.27 6.01 6.64
C GLY A 46 -0.20 5.58 5.25
N ILE A 47 -0.40 6.55 4.35
CA ILE A 47 -0.67 6.31 2.93
C ILE A 47 0.44 6.96 2.11
N ASP A 48 1.28 6.12 1.51
CA ASP A 48 2.53 6.50 0.89
C ASP A 48 2.42 6.42 -0.62
N VAL A 49 2.82 7.49 -1.30
CA VAL A 49 2.73 7.62 -2.75
C VAL A 49 4.07 8.12 -3.27
N ASN A 50 4.85 7.23 -3.89
CA ASN A 50 6.18 7.49 -4.44
C ASN A 50 7.22 8.03 -3.42
N SER A 51 6.91 8.02 -2.13
CA SER A 51 7.71 8.56 -1.04
C SER A 51 7.31 7.90 0.27
N ILE A 52 8.27 7.69 1.18
CA ILE A 52 8.02 7.25 2.56
C ILE A 52 7.29 8.31 3.40
N VAL A 53 7.32 9.58 2.98
CA VAL A 53 6.56 10.62 3.66
C VAL A 53 5.09 10.49 3.28
N SER A 54 4.29 9.95 4.21
CA SER A 54 2.86 9.73 4.02
C SER A 54 2.09 10.98 3.60
N SER A 55 1.23 10.82 2.59
CA SER A 55 0.26 11.83 2.15
C SER A 55 -0.86 12.08 3.17
N LYS A 56 -1.16 11.07 3.99
CA LYS A 56 -2.15 11.14 5.07
C LYS A 56 -1.82 10.12 6.13
N THR A 57 -2.01 10.49 7.40
CA THR A 57 -1.70 9.64 8.54
C THR A 57 -2.85 9.58 9.54
N LEU A 58 -2.85 8.54 10.38
CA LEU A 58 -3.74 8.39 11.52
C LEU A 58 -3.00 7.71 12.67
N HIS A 59 -2.90 8.38 13.81
CA HIS A 59 -2.36 7.77 15.03
C HIS A 59 -3.25 6.62 15.53
N PHE A 60 -2.63 5.55 16.00
CA PHE A 60 -3.32 4.45 16.67
C PHE A 60 -2.55 3.98 17.91
N GLN A 61 -3.27 3.34 18.84
CA GLN A 61 -2.64 2.65 19.97
C GLN A 61 -2.38 1.20 19.60
N LEU A 62 -1.11 0.81 19.60
CA LEU A 62 -0.69 -0.56 19.33
C LEU A 62 -1.05 -1.48 20.50
N GLU A 63 -1.63 -2.63 20.20
CA GLU A 63 -1.75 -3.74 21.15
C GLU A 63 -0.54 -4.66 21.01
N ASN A 64 0.46 -4.49 21.89
CA ASN A 64 1.71 -5.24 21.81
C ASN A 64 1.49 -6.76 21.97
N GLY A 65 1.92 -7.54 20.98
CA GLY A 65 1.68 -8.99 20.89
C GLY A 65 0.24 -9.38 20.55
N GLY A 66 -0.65 -8.39 20.35
CA GLY A 66 -2.03 -8.60 19.93
C GLY A 66 -2.17 -8.86 18.43
N VAL A 67 -3.31 -9.40 18.03
CA VAL A 67 -3.62 -9.65 16.62
C VAL A 67 -4.46 -8.51 16.07
N ALA A 68 -3.93 -7.85 15.05
CA ALA A 68 -4.65 -6.85 14.27
C ALA A 68 -5.32 -7.48 13.03
N ASN A 69 -6.52 -7.00 12.70
CA ASN A 69 -7.17 -7.25 11.43
C ASN A 69 -7.11 -5.99 10.58
N VAL A 70 -6.65 -6.12 9.34
CA VAL A 70 -6.51 -5.00 8.41
C VAL A 70 -7.36 -5.24 7.17
N VAL A 71 -8.13 -4.23 6.77
CA VAL A 71 -8.85 -4.19 5.50
C VAL A 71 -8.43 -2.95 4.74
N ILE A 72 -7.87 -3.15 3.54
CA ILE A 72 -7.53 -2.08 2.60
C ILE A 72 -8.43 -2.24 1.38
N LYS A 73 -9.17 -1.18 1.05
CA LYS A 73 -10.09 -1.17 -0.09
C LYS A 73 -9.87 0.10 -0.91
N TYR A 74 -9.57 -0.09 -2.18
CA TYR A 74 -9.51 0.98 -3.17
C TYR A 74 -10.73 0.89 -4.10
N ASP A 75 -11.45 2.00 -4.26
CA ASP A 75 -12.57 2.13 -5.18
C ASP A 75 -12.19 3.00 -6.37
N SER A 76 -11.89 2.38 -7.52
CA SER A 76 -11.27 3.09 -8.65
C SER A 76 -12.13 4.20 -9.29
N PRO A 77 -13.47 4.10 -9.40
CA PRO A 77 -14.30 5.19 -9.89
C PRO A 77 -14.26 6.44 -9.02
N THR A 78 -14.28 6.28 -7.69
CA THR A 78 -14.24 7.41 -6.74
C THR A 78 -12.82 7.80 -6.37
N LYS A 79 -11.84 6.95 -6.67
CA LYS A 79 -10.42 7.07 -6.31
C LYS A 79 -10.19 7.07 -4.80
N ILE A 80 -11.16 6.57 -4.04
CA ILE A 80 -11.09 6.54 -2.58
C ILE A 80 -10.40 5.27 -2.14
N LEU A 81 -9.30 5.43 -1.39
CA LEU A 81 -8.69 4.39 -0.59
C LEU A 81 -9.23 4.48 0.84
N ASN A 82 -9.71 3.36 1.37
CA ASN A 82 -10.05 3.20 2.78
C ASN A 82 -9.18 2.11 3.41
N VAL A 83 -8.63 2.42 4.58
CA VAL A 83 -7.85 1.52 5.42
C VAL A 83 -8.57 1.40 6.76
N VAL A 84 -8.82 0.17 7.18
CA VAL A 84 -9.39 -0.15 8.50
C VAL A 84 -8.40 -1.04 9.22
N LEU A 85 -8.06 -0.66 10.46
CA LEU A 85 -7.26 -1.43 11.40
C LEU A 85 -8.12 -1.72 12.63
N ALA A 86 -8.26 -2.99 13.00
CA ALA A 86 -9.08 -3.40 14.14
C ALA A 86 -8.33 -4.36 15.06
N PHE A 87 -8.32 -4.04 16.35
CA PHE A 87 -7.83 -4.92 17.42
C PHE A 87 -9.03 -5.50 18.17
N HIS A 88 -9.41 -6.73 17.85
CA HIS A 88 -10.65 -7.33 18.35
C HIS A 88 -10.61 -7.64 19.86
N SER A 89 -9.44 -7.98 20.40
CA SER A 89 -9.22 -8.28 21.82
C SER A 89 -9.53 -7.08 22.72
N VAL A 90 -9.25 -5.86 22.25
CA VAL A 90 -9.53 -4.61 22.98
C VAL A 90 -10.71 -3.81 22.41
N GLY A 91 -11.33 -4.28 21.32
CA GLY A 91 -12.50 -3.65 20.72
C GLY A 91 -12.23 -2.28 20.09
N THR A 92 -11.00 -1.99 19.64
CA THR A 92 -10.65 -0.71 19.00
C THR A 92 -10.61 -0.83 17.48
N VAL A 93 -11.05 0.23 16.80
CA VAL A 93 -11.06 0.33 15.33
C VAL A 93 -10.56 1.71 14.91
N TYR A 94 -9.64 1.74 13.96
CA TYR A 94 -9.08 2.94 13.36
C TYR A 94 -9.35 2.93 11.85
N THR A 95 -9.80 4.06 11.31
CA THR A 95 -10.15 4.18 9.89
C THR A 95 -9.48 5.40 9.27
N LEU A 96 -8.68 5.17 8.24
CA LEU A 96 -8.04 6.20 7.45
C LEU A 96 -8.57 6.15 6.01
N SER A 97 -8.93 7.30 5.45
CA SER A 97 -9.44 7.40 4.07
C SER A 97 -8.72 8.51 3.32
N ASN A 98 -8.34 8.28 2.07
CA ASN A 98 -7.75 9.32 1.22
C ASN A 98 -8.20 9.16 -0.24
N ILE A 99 -8.19 10.27 -0.98
CA ILE A 99 -8.39 10.24 -2.43
C ILE A 99 -7.00 10.09 -3.07
N VAL A 100 -6.78 9.01 -3.80
CA VAL A 100 -5.51 8.72 -4.48
C VAL A 100 -5.82 8.25 -5.89
N ASP A 101 -5.41 9.00 -6.90
CA ASP A 101 -5.57 8.59 -8.29
C ASP A 101 -4.38 7.72 -8.73
N LEU A 102 -4.45 6.41 -8.48
CA LEU A 102 -3.35 5.50 -8.81
C LEU A 102 -2.99 5.52 -10.31
N LYS A 103 -3.91 5.87 -11.21
CA LYS A 103 -3.60 5.98 -12.64
C LYS A 103 -2.79 7.26 -12.93
N GLN A 104 -3.10 8.36 -12.24
CA GLN A 104 -2.34 9.60 -12.37
C GLN A 104 -0.96 9.50 -11.72
N GLU A 105 -0.85 8.84 -10.56
CA GLU A 105 0.41 8.67 -9.83
C GLU A 105 1.36 7.67 -10.51
N PHE A 106 0.82 6.71 -11.26
CA PHE A 106 1.58 5.68 -11.97
C PHE A 106 1.16 5.57 -13.45
N PRO A 107 1.34 6.65 -14.25
CA PRO A 107 0.76 6.76 -15.59
C PRO A 107 1.36 5.77 -16.61
N ASN A 108 2.56 5.25 -16.32
CA ASN A 108 3.29 4.33 -17.18
C ASN A 108 3.35 2.90 -16.60
N SER A 109 2.47 2.58 -15.64
CA SER A 109 2.45 1.28 -14.96
C SER A 109 1.13 0.56 -15.21
N GLU A 110 1.15 -0.39 -16.15
CA GLU A 110 0.01 -1.27 -16.42
C GLU A 110 0.04 -2.54 -15.56
N TRP A 111 1.20 -2.90 -15.04
CA TRP A 111 1.45 -4.09 -14.23
C TRP A 111 2.09 -3.70 -12.90
N VAL A 112 1.61 -4.32 -11.82
CA VAL A 112 2.12 -4.09 -10.47
C VAL A 112 2.30 -5.42 -9.74
N ASN A 113 3.28 -5.45 -8.84
CA ASN A 113 3.40 -6.51 -7.86
C ASN A 113 2.72 -6.07 -6.57
N VAL A 114 2.03 -7.00 -5.90
CA VAL A 114 1.39 -6.75 -4.59
C VAL A 114 2.06 -7.65 -3.55
N GLY A 115 2.33 -7.11 -2.37
CA GLY A 115 2.90 -7.88 -1.27
C GLY A 115 3.06 -7.04 0.00
N LEU A 116 3.80 -7.60 0.96
CA LEU A 116 3.90 -7.08 2.33
C LEU A 116 5.36 -6.90 2.72
N SER A 117 5.79 -5.66 2.97
CA SER A 117 7.14 -5.39 3.45
C SER A 117 7.17 -5.11 4.96
N ALA A 118 8.32 -5.35 5.57
CA ALA A 118 8.59 -5.11 6.98
C ALA A 118 10.10 -5.07 7.20
N THR A 119 10.53 -4.20 8.09
CA THR A 119 11.93 -3.98 8.48
C THR A 119 11.98 -3.71 9.97
N THR A 120 13.14 -3.90 10.59
CA THR A 120 13.40 -3.45 11.95
C THR A 120 14.38 -2.27 11.93
N GLY A 121 14.48 -1.56 13.04
CA GLY A 121 15.52 -0.55 13.22
C GLY A 121 16.92 -1.18 13.26
N TYR A 122 17.93 -0.34 12.98
CA TYR A 122 19.34 -0.75 13.00
C TYR A 122 19.92 -0.88 14.43
N GLN A 123 19.24 -0.33 15.43
CA GLN A 123 19.66 -0.38 16.82
C GLN A 123 19.14 -1.63 17.50
N LYS A 124 19.96 -2.24 18.37
CA LYS A 124 19.62 -3.49 19.08
C LYS A 124 18.30 -3.42 19.86
N ASN A 125 17.92 -2.24 20.35
CA ASN A 125 16.70 -2.04 21.13
C ASN A 125 15.53 -1.50 20.29
N ALA A 126 15.70 -1.38 18.97
CA ALA A 126 14.68 -0.92 18.02
C ALA A 126 14.28 -2.07 17.07
N VAL A 127 14.10 -3.26 17.65
CA VAL A 127 13.69 -4.47 16.93
C VAL A 127 12.32 -4.92 17.41
N GLU A 128 11.53 -5.42 16.48
CA GLU A 128 10.21 -5.98 16.73
C GLU A 128 9.95 -7.12 15.75
N THR A 129 8.88 -7.87 16.00
CA THR A 129 8.45 -8.97 15.14
C THR A 129 7.33 -8.53 14.23
N HIS A 130 7.41 -8.88 12.95
CA HIS A 130 6.34 -8.67 11.97
C HIS A 130 5.85 -10.03 11.44
N GLU A 131 4.72 -10.51 11.95
CA GLU A 131 4.14 -11.80 11.58
C GLU A 131 2.82 -11.62 10.85
N ILE A 132 2.65 -12.33 9.73
CA ILE A 132 1.41 -12.36 8.96
C ILE A 132 0.73 -13.71 9.21
N ILE A 133 -0.41 -13.68 9.91
CA ILE A 133 -1.20 -14.88 10.22
C ILE A 133 -1.96 -15.38 8.99
N SER A 134 -2.56 -14.44 8.23
CA SER A 134 -3.30 -14.75 7.01
C SER A 134 -3.34 -13.55 6.09
N TRP A 135 -3.43 -13.79 4.78
CA TRP A 135 -3.55 -12.74 3.77
C TRP A 135 -4.40 -13.22 2.59
N SER A 136 -5.25 -12.33 2.09
CA SER A 136 -6.02 -12.52 0.86
C SER A 136 -6.04 -11.22 0.06
N PHE A 137 -6.04 -11.34 -1.26
CA PHE A 137 -6.10 -10.20 -2.18
C PHE A 137 -7.08 -10.48 -3.31
N THR A 138 -7.79 -9.44 -3.77
CA THR A 138 -8.67 -9.52 -4.93
C THR A 138 -8.65 -8.18 -5.66
N SER A 139 -8.64 -8.23 -6.99
CA SER A 139 -8.71 -7.06 -7.86
C SER A 139 -9.62 -7.38 -9.05
N SER A 140 -10.27 -6.35 -9.58
CA SER A 140 -11.08 -6.44 -10.80
C SER A 140 -10.80 -5.23 -11.69
N LEU A 141 -10.46 -5.48 -12.94
CA LEU A 141 -10.33 -4.44 -13.95
C LEU A 141 -11.62 -4.34 -14.75
N GLN A 142 -12.31 -3.20 -14.70
CA GLN A 142 -13.46 -2.96 -15.57
C GLN A 142 -12.96 -2.60 -16.97
N GLN A 143 -13.24 -3.45 -17.96
CA GLN A 143 -13.05 -3.07 -19.36
C GLN A 143 -14.19 -2.14 -19.77
N THR A 144 -13.86 -0.91 -20.17
CA THR A 144 -14.80 -0.06 -20.88
C THR A 144 -14.92 -0.62 -22.31
N ASN A 145 -16.03 -1.30 -22.60
CA ASN A 145 -16.33 -1.77 -23.96
C ASN A 145 -16.55 -0.55 -24.88
N ASN A 146 -15.48 -0.05 -25.49
CA ASN A 146 -15.61 0.75 -26.70
C ASN A 146 -15.97 -0.21 -27.85
N VAL A 147 -17.26 -0.51 -27.96
CA VAL A 147 -17.81 -1.15 -29.17
C VAL A 147 -17.62 -0.15 -30.30
N ILE A 148 -16.54 -0.33 -31.07
CA ILE A 148 -16.50 0.20 -32.43
C ILE A 148 -17.57 -0.58 -33.19
N PRO A 149 -18.63 0.06 -33.75
CA PRO A 149 -19.49 -0.63 -34.69
C PRO A 149 -18.62 -0.94 -35.91
N THR A 150 -18.16 -2.18 -36.05
CA THR A 150 -17.54 -2.63 -37.29
C THR A 150 -18.64 -2.66 -38.33
N SER A 151 -18.69 -1.67 -39.21
CA SER A 151 -19.37 -1.85 -40.49
C SER A 151 -18.60 -2.89 -41.29
N ASN A 152 -19.33 -3.90 -41.72
CA ASN A 152 -18.82 -5.04 -42.47
C ASN A 152 -18.11 -4.59 -43.75
N HIS A 153 -16.85 -4.99 -43.91
CA HIS A 153 -16.28 -5.17 -45.24
C HIS A 153 -15.65 -6.57 -45.34
N ASN A 154 -16.42 -7.48 -45.94
CA ASN A 154 -15.90 -8.69 -46.54
C ASN A 154 -15.02 -8.30 -47.72
N THR A 155 -13.75 -8.72 -47.72
CA THR A 155 -12.99 -9.00 -48.95
C THR A 155 -12.01 -10.15 -48.71
N PHE A 156 -12.02 -11.10 -49.64
CA PHE A 156 -11.20 -12.31 -49.71
C PHE A 156 -9.77 -12.04 -50.24
N ALA A 157 -8.91 -13.06 -50.02
CA ALA A 157 -7.64 -13.40 -50.67
C ALA A 157 -6.40 -12.57 -50.26
N SER A 158 -5.20 -13.14 -50.15
CA SER A 158 -4.63 -14.41 -50.67
C SER A 158 -3.94 -15.25 -49.61
#